data_AF-A0A944SYX7-F1
#
_entry.id   AF-A0A944SYX7-F1
#
_cell.length_a   1.000
_cell.length_b   1.000
_cell.length_c   1.000
_cell.angle_alpha   90.00
_cell.angle_beta   90.00
_cell.angle_gamma   90.00
#
_symmetry.space_group_name_H-M   'P 1'
#
loop_
_entity.id
_entity.type
_entity.pdbx_description
1 polymer ?
#
loop_
_entity_poly.entity_id
_entity_poly.type
_entity_poly.pdbx_seq_one_letter_code
_entity_poly.pdbx_strand_id
1 'polypeptide(L)' 'KFDTNGDGTPDQYQKFYPSGKLNIIEFDTNSNGQVDRWEYYNEDETLNRVELDRNHDGKPDMIKKK' A
#
# COMPACT_ATOMS: atom_id res chain seq x y z
N LYS A 1 9.99 -2.76 4.02
CA LYS A 1 9.53 -1.83 5.07
C LYS A 1 10.44 -0.61 4.95
N PHE A 2 9.94 0.47 4.37
CA PHE A 2 10.69 1.71 4.13
C PHE A 2 10.12 2.80 5.02
N ASP A 3 10.99 3.63 5.58
CA ASP A 3 10.68 4.85 6.32
C ASP A 3 11.22 5.99 5.47
N THR A 4 10.33 6.59 4.67
CA THR A 4 10.71 7.58 3.65
C THR A 4 10.73 9.00 4.21
N ASN A 5 10.05 9.24 5.33
CA ASN A 5 9.94 10.55 5.97
C ASN A 5 10.86 10.72 7.20
N GLY A 6 11.48 9.64 7.68
CA GLY A 6 12.47 9.64 8.76
C GLY A 6 11.89 9.79 10.16
N ASP A 7 10.62 9.45 10.38
CA ASP A 7 9.98 9.55 11.69
C ASP A 7 10.18 8.31 12.58
N GLY A 8 10.87 7.28 12.07
CA GLY A 8 11.15 6.04 12.77
C GLY A 8 10.04 4.99 12.63
N THR A 9 8.91 5.34 12.01
CA THR A 9 7.81 4.45 11.66
C THR A 9 7.79 4.25 10.15
N PRO A 10 7.92 3.02 9.68
CA PRO A 10 7.93 2.81 8.23
C PRO A 10 6.58 3.06 7.58
N ASP A 11 6.60 3.93 6.59
CA ASP A 11 5.47 4.44 5.82
C ASP A 11 5.15 3.57 4.60
N GLN A 12 5.97 2.56 4.28
CA GLN A 12 5.74 1.69 3.14
C GLN A 12 6.10 0.21 3.39
N TYR A 13 5.21 -0.69 3.00
CA TYR A 13 5.40 -2.14 3.03
C TYR A 13 5.16 -2.72 1.64
N GLN A 14 6.05 -3.59 1.19
CA GLN A 14 5.95 -4.25 -0.11
C GLN A 14 5.82 -5.75 0.10
N LYS A 15 4.82 -6.35 -0.55
CA LYS A 15 4.57 -7.79 -0.58
C LYS A 15 4.81 -8.27 -2.00
N PHE A 16 5.48 -9.40 -2.12
CA PHE A 16 5.84 -10.02 -3.39
C PHE A 16 5.15 -11.36 -3.54
N TYR A 17 4.88 -11.76 -4.78
CA TYR A 17 4.49 -13.12 -5.12
C TYR A 17 5.65 -14.10 -4.87
N PRO A 18 5.38 -15.42 -4.77
CA PRO A 18 6.45 -16.43 -4.70
C PRO A 18 7.42 -16.38 -5.88
N SER A 19 6.99 -15.84 -7.02
CA SER A 19 7.81 -15.59 -8.21
C SER A 19 8.80 -14.43 -8.07
N GLY A 20 8.74 -13.66 -6.97
CA GLY A 20 9.55 -12.47 -6.72
C GLY A 20 8.98 -11.17 -7.30
N LYS A 21 7.84 -11.23 -7.99
CA LYS A 21 7.19 -10.05 -8.58
C LYS A 21 6.38 -9.27 -7.56
N LEU A 22 6.25 -7.96 -7.76
CA LEU A 22 5.46 -7.11 -6.87
C LEU A 22 3.98 -7.52 -6.87
N ASN A 23 3.40 -7.70 -5.69
CA ASN A 23 2.00 -8.08 -5.50
C ASN A 23 1.20 -6.93 -4.90
N ILE A 24 1.66 -6.41 -3.76
CA ILE A 24 0.95 -5.33 -3.05
C ILE A 24 1.96 -4.34 -2.49
N ILE A 25 1.68 -3.06 -2.61
CA ILE A 25 2.30 -2.02 -1.80
C ILE A 25 1.27 -1.45 -0.84
N GLU A 26 1.62 -1.38 0.43
CA GLU A 26 0.84 -0.78 1.50
C GLU A 26 1.55 0.48 1.96
N PHE A 27 0.82 1.59 2.08
CA PHE A 27 1.36 2.86 2.56
C PHE A 27 0.61 3.34 3.80
N ASP A 28 1.36 3.88 4.75
CA ASP A 28 0.87 4.66 5.88
C ASP A 28 1.36 6.11 5.66
N THR A 29 0.53 6.93 5.01
CA THR A 29 0.95 8.27 4.58
C THR A 29 0.85 9.33 5.68
N ASN A 30 0.16 9.02 6.78
CA ASN A 30 -0.01 9.93 7.92
C ASN A 30 0.78 9.50 9.16
N SER A 31 1.55 8.40 9.06
CA SER A 31 2.40 7.85 10.11
C SER A 31 1.66 7.50 11.40
N ASN A 32 0.38 7.16 11.32
CA ASN A 32 -0.41 6.80 12.48
C ASN A 32 -0.28 5.31 12.85
N GLY A 33 0.53 4.55 12.10
CA GLY A 33 0.72 3.11 12.24
C GLY A 33 -0.35 2.27 11.53
N GLN A 34 -1.28 2.91 10.82
CA GLN A 34 -2.33 2.25 10.05
C GLN A 34 -2.15 2.56 8.56
N VAL A 35 -2.23 1.51 7.75
CA VAL A 35 -2.17 1.65 6.30
C VAL A 35 -3.41 2.41 5.83
N ASP A 36 -3.21 3.42 5.00
CA ASP A 36 -4.26 4.24 4.39
C ASP A 36 -4.34 4.08 2.86
N ARG A 37 -3.39 3.34 2.25
CA ARG A 37 -3.38 3.07 0.81
C ARG A 37 -2.81 1.71 0.49
N TRP A 38 -3.46 1.01 -0.43
CA TRP A 38 -3.02 -0.26 -1.00
C TRP A 38 -2.95 -0.16 -2.52
N GLU A 39 -1.85 -0.62 -3.10
CA GLU A 39 -1.68 -0.75 -4.54
C GLU A 39 -1.45 -2.21 -4.89
N TYR A 40 -2.38 -2.78 -5.65
CA TYR A 40 -2.35 -4.16 -6.10
C TYR A 40 -1.78 -4.23 -7.51
N TYR A 41 -0.82 -5.13 -7.69
CA TYR A 41 -0.16 -5.38 -8.95
C TYR A 41 -0.47 -6.81 -9.42
N ASN A 42 -0.65 -6.95 -10.72
CA ASN A 42 -0.78 -8.24 -11.38
C ASN A 42 0.60 -8.92 -11.50
N GLU A 43 0.64 -10.20 -11.87
CA GLU A 43 1.89 -10.92 -12.14
C GLU A 43 2.70 -10.38 -13.33
N ASP A 44 2.17 -9.45 -14.12
CA ASP A 44 2.91 -8.72 -15.15
C ASP A 44 3.47 -7.38 -14.64
N GLU A 45 3.44 -7.15 -13.32
CA GLU A 45 3.86 -5.92 -12.64
C GLU A 45 3.05 -4.69 -13.05
N THR A 46 1.85 -4.90 -13.62
CA THR A 46 0.93 -3.81 -13.92
C THR A 46 0.02 -3.52 -12.73
N LEU A 47 -0.21 -2.24 -12.47
CA LEU A 47 -1.15 -1.79 -11.44
C LEU A 47 -2.58 -2.22 -11.81
N ASN A 48 -3.14 -3.11 -11.00
CA ASN A 48 -4.49 -3.66 -11.16
C ASN A 48 -5.54 -2.77 -10.45
N ARG A 49 -5.25 -2.40 -9.21
CA ARG A 49 -6.21 -1.74 -8.32
C ARG A 49 -5.49 -0.89 -7.28
N VAL A 50 -6.06 0.24 -6.95
CA VAL A 50 -5.67 1.09 -5.82
C VAL A 50 -6.84 1.17 -4.85
N GLU A 51 -6.58 0.96 -3.57
CA GLU A 51 -7.52 1.16 -2.49
C GLU A 51 -6.98 2.25 -1.56
N LEU A 52 -7.86 3.12 -1.07
CA LEU A 52 -7.53 4.29 -0.25
C LEU A 52 -8.54 4.41 0.89
N ASP A 53 -8.03 4.61 2.10
CA ASP A 53 -8.75 4.91 3.34
C ASP A 53 -8.39 6.34 3.78
N ARG A 54 -9.19 7.31 3.35
CA ARG A 54 -8.99 8.75 3.62
C ARG A 54 -9.60 9.17 4.94
N ASN A 55 -10.55 8.41 5.49
CA ASN A 55 -11.14 8.66 6.80
C ASN A 55 -10.36 7.95 7.93
N HIS A 56 -9.37 7.14 7.59
CA HIS A 56 -8.45 6.44 8.49
C HIS A 56 -9.19 5.56 9.51
N ASP A 57 -10.25 4.90 9.06
CA ASP A 57 -11.05 3.99 9.90
C ASP A 57 -10.59 2.52 9.80
N GLY A 58 -9.50 2.28 9.07
CA GLY A 58 -8.93 0.96 8.79
C GLY A 58 -9.63 0.24 7.64
N LYS A 59 -10.56 0.90 6.93
CA LYS A 59 -11.28 0.34 5.80
C LYS A 59 -11.16 1.27 4.59
N PRO A 60 -10.82 0.74 3.41
CA PRO A 60 -10.80 1.56 2.21
C PRO A 60 -12.16 2.17 1.90
N ASP A 61 -12.22 3.50 1.82
CA ASP A 61 -13.39 4.24 1.34
C ASP A 61 -13.44 4.37 -0.19
N MET A 62 -12.28 4.22 -0.84
CA MET A 62 -12.16 4.36 -2.29
C MET A 62 -11.43 3.17 -2.88
N ILE A 63 -12.06 2.56 -3.89
CA ILE A 63 -11.47 1.49 -4.70
C ILE A 63 -11.45 1.96 -6.15
N LYS A 64 -10.25 2.09 -6.70
CA LYS A 64 -10.03 2.43 -8.10
C LYS A 64 -9.42 1.24 -8.82
N LYS A 65 -10.17 0.65 -9.73
CA LYS A 65 -9.69 -0.41 -10.62
C LYS A 65 -9.17 0.20 -11.92
N LYS A 66 -8.10 -0.35 -12.46
CA LYS A 66 -7.53 0.08 -13.74
C LYS A 66 -8.05 -0.76 -14.89
#